data_AF-A0A1V4JSB1-F1
#
_entry.id   AF-A0A1V4JSB1-F1
#
_cell.length_a   1.000
_cell.length_b   1.000
_cell.length_c   1.000
_cell.angle_alpha   90.00
_cell.angle_beta   90.00
_cell.angle_gamma   90.00
#
_symmetry.space_group_name_H-M   'P 1'
#
loop_
_entity.id
_entity.type
_entity.pdbx_description
1 polymer ?
#
loop_
_entity_poly.entity_id
_entity_poly.type
_entity_poly.pdbx_seq_one_letter_code
_entity_poly.pdbx_strand_id
1 'polypeptide(L)'
;MYLWSFARAPSLLRARTRQHPRGLIWRWRSGRCHYKAVIFEASGVLLPSPHKAAADWEARNCVPAGTIQQALLSGGENSPSLKYRRGELTSTEFLQELGQQCFEIANVCVPVDSFLLDLIRNEMIKQLPIMAEAVQCIRAEGLKTALLSKDLCLLRGGSFLPLERKHFDVMVDSYREGTCKPDPHVYQLCLERLGIQPQESIFLDSSSQNLKAAAQLGIKTVKVDDPGAALKELETHLGFPLQGFVSYTRAVRPSMEIPRENLQKYLGNVLSDEVKAPLMLRQFGHGQSTRTYCVKFGDRLLVLKKEPCNLWCPSGPSVGREYRVLKALAEAGVPVPAVLSLCEDSSTLGTPFYLMEHCPGRVYSDISLPALQPRQRRGIYAAMSRVLSQIHSVDLRAAKLEDFGEHGNYIQQQVEAWTKQYRAMETHVIPAMERLIEWLPLHFPESQKTTVVHGDFRMDNLVFHPDRPEVLAVLGWKLSTLGDPISDLANNCMAFFLPPHFNALRGLRTRDLQHLGVPTAEEYSQMYCDHMRMELPENWNFYMAFAFFRLAAMLQGLHKHSLAGMPTPGESSPEDAEFVADLAWEFAIKEGFRVFDGLPATSTMSRLTPAKL
;
A
#
# COMPACT_ATOMS: atom_id res chain seq x y z
N MET A 1 47.83 3.92 -41.14
CA MET A 1 48.57 3.24 -42.24
C MET A 1 47.94 1.87 -42.42
N TYR A 2 46.87 1.77 -43.20
CA TYR A 2 46.84 1.36 -44.62
C TYR A 2 47.06 -0.17 -44.79
N LEU A 3 45.99 -0.93 -45.11
CA LEU A 3 45.72 -1.61 -46.41
C LEU A 3 45.91 -3.15 -46.23
N TRP A 4 45.14 -4.12 -46.74
CA TRP A 4 44.27 -4.33 -47.93
C TRP A 4 43.34 -5.55 -47.69
N SER A 5 42.06 -5.57 -48.12
CA SER A 5 41.51 -5.91 -49.47
C SER A 5 41.79 -7.38 -49.91
N PHE A 6 40.81 -8.30 -49.83
CA PHE A 6 39.79 -8.71 -50.84
C PHE A 6 40.30 -9.51 -52.06
N ALA A 7 39.79 -10.76 -52.23
CA ALA A 7 39.49 -11.44 -53.51
C ALA A 7 38.69 -12.74 -53.24
N ARG A 8 37.37 -12.78 -53.45
CA ARG A 8 36.60 -13.29 -54.63
C ARG A 8 36.63 -14.83 -54.88
N ALA A 9 35.53 -15.49 -54.44
CA ALA A 9 34.57 -16.41 -55.13
C ALA A 9 35.08 -17.55 -56.07
N PRO A 10 34.29 -18.63 -56.44
CA PRO A 10 32.83 -18.78 -56.33
C PRO A 10 32.25 -20.21 -56.00
N SER A 11 30.93 -20.21 -55.69
CA SER A 11 29.81 -21.17 -56.02
C SER A 11 29.98 -22.70 -55.80
N LEU A 12 29.07 -23.48 -55.17
CA LEU A 12 27.66 -23.79 -55.54
C LEU A 12 26.99 -24.69 -54.46
N LEU A 13 25.64 -24.62 -54.39
CA LEU A 13 24.66 -25.71 -54.11
C LEU A 13 24.50 -26.28 -52.67
N ARG A 14 23.44 -25.89 -51.95
CA ARG A 14 22.12 -26.59 -51.87
C ARG A 14 21.34 -26.18 -50.61
N ALA A 15 20.14 -25.68 -50.83
CA ALA A 15 19.16 -25.40 -49.80
C ALA A 15 18.62 -26.70 -49.17
N ARG A 16 18.66 -26.77 -47.83
CA ARG A 16 17.75 -27.59 -47.02
C ARG A 16 17.29 -26.76 -45.83
N THR A 17 16.08 -26.26 -45.95
CA THR A 17 15.28 -25.66 -44.89
C THR A 17 14.89 -26.74 -43.88
N ARG A 18 15.41 -26.66 -42.65
CA ARG A 18 14.80 -27.26 -41.47
C ARG A 18 14.41 -26.13 -40.52
N GLN A 19 13.10 -25.90 -40.44
CA GLN A 19 12.47 -25.02 -39.47
C GLN A 19 12.69 -25.60 -38.07
N HIS A 20 13.27 -24.80 -37.18
CA HIS A 20 13.10 -24.94 -35.73
C HIS A 20 12.22 -23.77 -35.25
N PRO A 21 11.28 -24.00 -34.32
CA PRO A 21 10.33 -22.99 -33.88
C PRO A 21 11.07 -21.91 -33.07
N ARG A 22 10.97 -20.65 -33.53
CA ARG A 22 11.45 -19.48 -32.80
C ARG A 22 10.64 -19.36 -31.50
N GLY A 23 11.30 -19.59 -30.37
CA GLY A 23 10.79 -19.19 -29.06
C GLY A 23 10.53 -17.69 -29.06
N LEU A 24 9.32 -17.30 -28.64
CA LEU A 24 8.90 -15.90 -28.53
C LEU A 24 9.76 -15.18 -27.50
N ILE A 25 10.71 -14.37 -27.98
CA ILE A 25 11.41 -13.36 -27.18
C ILE A 25 10.49 -12.13 -27.16
N TRP A 26 9.87 -11.86 -26.02
CA TRP A 26 8.97 -10.73 -25.79
C TRP A 26 9.76 -9.39 -25.78
N ARG A 27 9.93 -8.78 -26.95
CA ARG A 27 10.43 -7.40 -27.08
C ARG A 27 9.25 -6.42 -26.99
N TRP A 28 9.00 -5.89 -25.80
CA TRP A 28 8.06 -4.77 -25.61
C TRP A 28 8.71 -3.49 -26.14
N ARG A 29 8.15 -2.91 -27.21
CA ARG A 29 8.54 -1.59 -27.71
C ARG A 29 7.89 -0.52 -26.82
N SER A 30 8.69 0.42 -26.33
CA SER A 30 8.29 1.57 -25.52
C SER A 30 7.53 2.64 -26.32
N GLY A 31 6.39 2.29 -26.92
CA GLY A 31 5.42 3.27 -27.42
C GLY A 31 4.54 3.72 -26.25
N ARG A 32 4.41 5.03 -26.00
CA ARG A 32 3.44 5.54 -25.02
C ARG A 32 2.05 5.04 -25.40
N CYS A 33 1.36 4.38 -24.47
CA CYS A 33 -0.04 4.00 -24.61
C CYS A 33 -0.87 5.26 -24.91
N HIS A 34 -1.65 5.25 -26.00
CA HIS A 34 -2.53 6.38 -26.36
C HIS A 34 -3.77 6.44 -25.46
N TYR A 35 -4.15 5.32 -24.85
CA TYR A 35 -5.32 5.22 -23.99
C TYR A 35 -5.06 5.88 -22.62
N LYS A 36 -6.07 6.59 -22.12
CA LYS A 36 -6.07 7.26 -20.81
C LYS A 36 -7.01 6.59 -19.82
N ALA A 37 -7.95 5.75 -20.27
CA ALA A 37 -8.86 5.06 -19.37
C ALA A 37 -9.33 3.69 -19.86
N VAL A 38 -9.74 2.86 -18.91
CA VAL A 38 -10.41 1.58 -19.15
C VAL A 38 -11.74 1.55 -18.38
N ILE A 39 -12.81 1.28 -19.10
CA ILE A 39 -14.19 1.22 -18.61
C ILE A 39 -14.59 -0.26 -18.52
N PHE A 40 -15.05 -0.68 -17.35
CA PHE A 40 -15.44 -2.06 -17.09
C PHE A 40 -16.95 -2.14 -16.91
N GLU A 41 -17.57 -3.15 -17.51
CA GLU A 41 -18.85 -3.64 -17.05
C GLU A 41 -18.71 -4.37 -15.71
N ALA A 42 -19.71 -4.27 -14.84
CA ALA A 42 -19.75 -5.06 -13.61
C ALA A 42 -19.96 -6.57 -13.87
N SER A 43 -21.06 -6.92 -14.55
CA SER A 43 -21.49 -8.32 -14.71
C SER A 43 -20.82 -9.04 -15.87
N GLY A 44 -20.25 -10.21 -15.62
CA GLY A 44 -19.55 -11.00 -16.64
C GLY A 44 -18.16 -10.51 -17.00
N VAL A 45 -17.70 -9.42 -16.38
CA VAL A 45 -16.33 -8.89 -16.53
C VAL A 45 -15.62 -8.86 -15.18
N LEU A 46 -16.13 -8.09 -14.21
CA LEU A 46 -15.55 -8.02 -12.86
C LEU A 46 -16.18 -9.03 -11.90
N LEU A 47 -17.45 -9.34 -12.11
CA LEU A 47 -18.21 -10.35 -11.39
C LEU A 47 -18.50 -11.53 -12.33
N PRO A 48 -18.71 -12.75 -11.81
CA PRO A 48 -19.18 -13.88 -12.60
C PRO A 48 -20.43 -13.52 -13.42
N SER A 49 -20.54 -14.10 -14.61
CA SER A 49 -21.72 -13.92 -15.45
C SER A 49 -22.94 -14.55 -14.77
N PRO A 50 -24.06 -13.81 -14.58
CA PRO A 50 -25.29 -14.36 -14.03
C PRO A 50 -25.82 -15.56 -14.81
N HIS A 51 -25.59 -15.58 -16.13
CA HIS A 51 -26.00 -16.70 -16.99
C HIS A 51 -25.22 -17.98 -16.69
N LYS A 52 -23.91 -17.86 -16.45
CA LYS A 52 -23.08 -19.02 -16.11
C LYS A 52 -23.43 -19.55 -14.72
N ALA A 53 -23.63 -18.64 -13.75
CA ALA A 53 -24.08 -19.00 -12.42
C ALA A 53 -25.45 -19.69 -12.42
N ALA A 54 -26.38 -19.24 -13.28
CA ALA A 54 -27.67 -19.89 -13.49
C ALA A 54 -27.50 -21.31 -14.06
N ALA A 55 -26.71 -21.50 -15.11
CA ALA A 55 -26.45 -22.82 -15.68
C ALA A 55 -25.82 -23.80 -14.68
N ASP A 56 -24.83 -23.33 -13.90
CA ASP A 56 -24.19 -24.14 -12.86
C ASP A 56 -25.16 -24.49 -11.71
N TRP A 57 -26.10 -23.59 -11.40
CA TRP A 57 -27.15 -23.85 -10.41
C TRP A 57 -28.21 -24.82 -10.94
N GLU A 58 -28.65 -24.68 -12.20
CA GLU A 58 -29.58 -25.59 -12.87
C GLU A 58 -29.04 -27.01 -12.87
N ALA A 59 -27.78 -27.18 -13.25
CA ALA A 59 -27.10 -28.47 -13.24
C ALA A 59 -27.03 -29.10 -11.83
N ARG A 60 -26.78 -28.31 -10.80
CA ARG A 60 -26.74 -28.78 -9.39
C ARG A 60 -28.11 -29.18 -8.84
N ASN A 61 -29.18 -28.54 -9.32
CA ASN A 61 -30.54 -28.72 -8.82
C ASN A 61 -31.43 -29.56 -9.75
N CYS A 62 -30.84 -30.23 -10.74
CA CYS A 62 -31.53 -31.07 -11.72
C CYS A 62 -32.64 -30.31 -12.50
N VAL A 63 -32.44 -29.02 -12.74
CA VAL A 63 -33.32 -28.21 -13.60
C VAL A 63 -32.79 -28.29 -15.04
N PRO A 64 -33.66 -28.41 -16.07
CA PRO A 64 -33.23 -28.41 -17.45
C PRO A 64 -32.39 -27.17 -17.80
N ALA A 65 -31.31 -27.36 -18.56
CA ALA A 65 -30.37 -26.29 -18.87
C ALA A 65 -31.04 -25.16 -19.67
N GLY A 66 -30.80 -23.92 -19.26
CA GLY A 66 -31.30 -22.70 -19.88
C GLY A 66 -32.69 -22.27 -19.41
N THR A 67 -33.34 -23.02 -18.51
CA THR A 67 -34.70 -22.73 -18.00
C THR A 67 -34.80 -21.34 -17.38
N ILE A 68 -33.90 -20.99 -16.48
CA ILE A 68 -33.90 -19.71 -15.75
C ILE A 68 -33.62 -18.56 -16.71
N GLN A 69 -32.64 -18.73 -17.61
CA GLN A 69 -32.31 -17.70 -18.58
C GLN A 69 -33.49 -17.45 -19.54
N GLN A 70 -34.12 -18.51 -20.01
CA GLN A 70 -35.28 -18.42 -20.89
C GLN A 70 -36.45 -17.77 -20.14
N ALA A 71 -36.75 -18.19 -18.91
CA ALA A 71 -37.82 -17.60 -18.09
C ALA A 71 -37.63 -16.09 -17.84
N LEU A 72 -36.38 -15.64 -17.63
CA LEU A 72 -36.06 -14.21 -17.44
C LEU A 72 -36.27 -13.37 -18.70
N LEU A 73 -36.16 -13.97 -19.88
CA LEU A 73 -36.24 -13.32 -21.20
C LEU A 73 -37.58 -13.55 -21.91
N SER A 74 -38.33 -14.57 -21.50
CA SER A 74 -39.65 -14.91 -22.02
C SER A 74 -40.60 -13.73 -21.89
N GLY A 75 -41.33 -13.41 -22.96
CA GLY A 75 -42.31 -12.32 -22.98
C GLY A 75 -41.81 -10.99 -23.58
N GLY A 76 -40.56 -10.91 -24.06
CA GLY A 76 -40.06 -9.70 -24.75
C GLY A 76 -40.14 -8.47 -23.84
N GLU A 77 -40.86 -7.42 -24.27
CA GLU A 77 -41.08 -6.20 -23.48
C GLU A 77 -41.88 -6.41 -22.18
N ASN A 78 -42.60 -7.53 -22.08
CA ASN A 78 -43.35 -7.96 -20.90
C ASN A 78 -42.63 -9.04 -20.09
N SER A 79 -41.33 -9.23 -20.32
CA SER A 79 -40.56 -10.19 -19.53
C SER A 79 -40.55 -9.82 -18.04
N PRO A 80 -40.55 -10.82 -17.13
CA PRO A 80 -40.55 -10.57 -15.68
C PRO A 80 -39.38 -9.65 -15.27
N SER A 81 -38.23 -9.80 -15.93
CA SER A 81 -37.03 -9.00 -15.66
C SER A 81 -37.15 -7.53 -16.10
N LEU A 82 -37.98 -7.20 -17.08
CA LEU A 82 -38.24 -5.83 -17.50
C LEU A 82 -39.33 -5.18 -16.64
N LYS A 83 -40.43 -5.89 -16.37
CA LYS A 83 -41.49 -5.40 -15.47
C LYS A 83 -40.94 -5.06 -14.09
N TYR A 84 -40.11 -5.95 -13.51
CA TYR A 84 -39.45 -5.70 -12.23
C TYR A 84 -38.52 -4.49 -12.29
N ARG A 85 -37.76 -4.31 -13.39
CA ARG A 85 -36.91 -3.13 -13.60
C ARG A 85 -37.69 -1.82 -13.74
N ARG A 86 -38.89 -1.86 -14.31
CA ARG A 86 -39.80 -0.70 -14.42
C ARG A 86 -40.52 -0.39 -13.09
N GLY A 87 -40.33 -1.22 -12.06
CA GLY A 87 -41.03 -1.09 -10.78
C GLY A 87 -42.49 -1.53 -10.83
N GLU A 88 -42.90 -2.26 -11.87
CA GLU A 88 -44.26 -2.77 -12.06
C GLU A 88 -44.54 -4.01 -11.21
N LEU A 89 -43.50 -4.66 -10.69
CA LEU A 89 -43.59 -5.84 -9.82
C LEU A 89 -42.85 -5.59 -8.51
N THR A 90 -43.44 -6.02 -7.41
CA THR A 90 -42.70 -6.21 -6.15
C THR A 90 -41.76 -7.41 -6.24
N SER A 91 -40.79 -7.48 -5.33
CA SER A 91 -39.85 -8.60 -5.26
C SER A 91 -40.54 -9.97 -5.15
N THR A 92 -41.63 -10.04 -4.39
CA THR A 92 -42.43 -11.27 -4.21
C THR A 92 -43.18 -11.64 -5.49
N GLU A 93 -43.78 -10.66 -6.17
CA GLU A 93 -44.49 -10.88 -7.44
C GLU A 93 -43.53 -11.28 -8.57
N PHE A 94 -42.33 -10.70 -8.60
CA PHE A 94 -41.28 -11.09 -9.54
C PHE A 94 -40.86 -12.54 -9.36
N LEU A 95 -40.62 -12.96 -8.12
CA LEU A 95 -40.28 -14.34 -7.79
C LEU A 95 -41.39 -15.31 -8.20
N GLN A 96 -42.64 -14.94 -7.97
CA GLN A 96 -43.79 -15.75 -8.35
C GLN A 96 -43.94 -15.87 -9.87
N GLU A 97 -43.85 -14.76 -10.61
CA GLU A 97 -43.88 -14.78 -12.08
C GLU A 97 -42.71 -15.58 -12.67
N LEU A 98 -41.51 -15.43 -12.10
CA LEU A 98 -40.32 -16.16 -12.55
C LEU A 98 -40.46 -17.67 -12.30
N GLY A 99 -40.94 -18.07 -11.13
CA GLY A 99 -41.19 -19.48 -10.80
C GLY A 99 -42.23 -20.11 -11.72
N GLN A 100 -43.30 -19.38 -12.02
CA GLN A 100 -44.34 -19.80 -12.96
C GLN A 100 -43.79 -20.00 -14.38
N GLN A 101 -42.99 -19.05 -14.88
CA GLN A 101 -42.36 -19.15 -16.20
C GLN A 101 -41.36 -20.32 -16.27
N CYS A 102 -40.56 -20.53 -15.23
CA CYS A 102 -39.68 -21.69 -15.13
C CYS A 102 -40.47 -23.00 -15.18
N PHE A 103 -41.61 -23.08 -14.48
CA PHE A 103 -42.48 -24.25 -14.52
C PHE A 103 -43.06 -24.49 -15.91
N GLU A 104 -43.51 -23.44 -16.61
CA GLU A 104 -44.03 -23.55 -17.98
C GLU A 104 -42.96 -24.04 -18.98
N ILE A 105 -41.70 -23.66 -18.79
CA ILE A 105 -40.59 -24.04 -19.68
C ILE A 105 -40.08 -25.45 -19.39
N ALA A 106 -39.84 -25.79 -18.11
CA ALA A 106 -39.18 -27.02 -17.71
C ALA A 106 -40.14 -28.13 -17.27
N ASN A 107 -41.41 -27.81 -17.03
CA ASN A 107 -42.40 -28.70 -16.40
C ASN A 107 -41.94 -29.24 -15.03
N VAL A 108 -41.12 -28.46 -14.32
CA VAL A 108 -40.59 -28.77 -12.98
C VAL A 108 -40.69 -27.52 -12.12
N CYS A 109 -41.05 -27.69 -10.85
CA CYS A 109 -41.08 -26.58 -9.90
C CYS A 109 -39.65 -26.15 -9.58
N VAL A 110 -39.27 -24.93 -9.97
CA VAL A 110 -37.94 -24.38 -9.74
C VAL A 110 -37.94 -23.52 -8.47
N PRO A 111 -37.11 -23.82 -7.44
CA PRO A 111 -37.00 -23.01 -6.24
C PRO A 111 -36.20 -21.71 -6.51
N VAL A 112 -36.86 -20.75 -7.17
CA VAL A 112 -36.28 -19.47 -7.59
C VAL A 112 -35.74 -18.61 -6.44
N ASP A 113 -36.34 -18.71 -5.25
CA ASP A 113 -35.83 -18.04 -4.04
C ASP A 113 -34.45 -18.55 -3.64
N SER A 114 -34.26 -19.87 -3.70
CA SER A 114 -32.98 -20.51 -3.41
C SER A 114 -31.93 -20.14 -4.45
N PHE A 115 -32.31 -20.10 -5.74
CA PHE A 115 -31.45 -19.63 -6.81
C PHE A 115 -30.98 -18.19 -6.57
N LEU A 116 -31.89 -17.26 -6.27
CA LEU A 116 -31.51 -15.87 -6.01
C LEU A 116 -30.63 -15.74 -4.76
N LEU A 117 -30.93 -16.47 -3.68
CA LEU A 117 -30.09 -16.48 -2.48
C LEU A 117 -28.67 -16.99 -2.77
N ASP A 118 -28.53 -18.08 -3.55
CA ASP A 118 -27.23 -18.63 -3.93
C ASP A 118 -26.46 -17.72 -4.89
N LEU A 119 -27.15 -17.16 -5.88
CA LEU A 119 -26.59 -16.21 -6.84
C LEU A 119 -26.01 -14.99 -6.10
N ILE A 120 -26.77 -14.44 -5.15
CA ILE A 120 -26.34 -13.30 -4.34
C ILE A 120 -25.22 -13.71 -3.39
N ARG A 121 -25.40 -14.78 -2.60
CA ARG A 121 -24.50 -15.11 -1.49
C ARG A 121 -23.16 -15.69 -1.94
N ASN A 122 -23.16 -16.52 -2.98
CA ASN A 122 -22.02 -17.39 -3.28
C ASN A 122 -21.28 -17.00 -4.56
N GLU A 123 -22.01 -16.60 -5.60
CA GLU A 123 -21.45 -16.36 -6.94
C GLU A 123 -21.18 -14.87 -7.18
N MET A 124 -22.16 -14.00 -6.98
CA MET A 124 -22.04 -12.58 -7.34
C MET A 124 -21.36 -11.70 -6.29
N ILE A 125 -21.16 -12.18 -5.06
CA ILE A 125 -20.34 -11.48 -4.04
C ILE A 125 -18.84 -11.59 -4.36
N LYS A 126 -18.39 -12.59 -5.13
CA LYS A 126 -16.97 -12.83 -5.37
C LYS A 126 -16.51 -12.14 -6.63
N GLN A 127 -15.69 -11.09 -6.48
CA GLN A 127 -14.98 -10.48 -7.59
C GLN A 127 -14.05 -11.50 -8.26
N LEU A 128 -13.98 -11.50 -9.59
CA LEU A 128 -13.04 -12.32 -10.35
C LEU A 128 -11.61 -11.86 -10.06
N PRO A 129 -10.74 -12.68 -9.41
CA PRO A 129 -9.45 -12.21 -8.90
C PRO A 129 -8.55 -11.64 -9.99
N ILE A 130 -8.48 -12.30 -11.14
CA ILE A 130 -7.64 -11.89 -12.27
C ILE A 130 -8.04 -10.53 -12.84
N MET A 131 -9.33 -10.19 -12.80
CA MET A 131 -9.87 -8.92 -13.28
C MET A 131 -9.70 -7.82 -12.21
N ALA A 132 -9.82 -8.18 -10.93
CA ALA A 132 -9.52 -7.27 -9.83
C ALA A 132 -8.05 -6.81 -9.87
N GLU A 133 -7.11 -7.75 -10.09
CA GLU A 133 -5.69 -7.47 -10.26
C GLU A 133 -5.44 -6.56 -11.46
N ALA A 134 -6.09 -6.83 -12.61
CA ALA A 134 -5.95 -6.01 -13.80
C ALA A 134 -6.41 -4.55 -13.57
N VAL A 135 -7.54 -4.34 -12.89
CA VAL A 135 -8.02 -2.99 -12.54
C VAL A 135 -6.98 -2.25 -11.70
N GLN A 136 -6.42 -2.90 -10.67
CA GLN A 136 -5.38 -2.30 -9.84
C GLN A 136 -4.11 -1.99 -10.65
N CYS A 137 -3.72 -2.87 -11.57
CA CYS A 137 -2.58 -2.67 -12.45
C CYS A 137 -2.75 -1.44 -13.34
N ILE A 138 -3.90 -1.32 -14.01
CA ILE A 138 -4.23 -0.20 -14.91
C ILE A 138 -4.14 1.13 -14.16
N ARG A 139 -4.68 1.19 -12.93
CA ARG A 139 -4.57 2.37 -12.06
C ARG A 139 -3.13 2.70 -11.69
N ALA A 140 -2.35 1.68 -11.36
CA ALA A 140 -0.96 1.87 -10.95
C ALA A 140 -0.06 2.36 -12.10
N GLU A 141 -0.42 2.06 -13.35
CA GLU A 141 0.20 2.63 -14.55
C GLU A 141 -0.32 4.05 -14.88
N GLY A 142 -1.25 4.58 -14.09
CA GLY A 142 -1.74 5.96 -14.18
C GLY A 142 -2.94 6.18 -15.11
N LEU A 143 -3.58 5.11 -15.59
CA LEU A 143 -4.81 5.21 -16.36
C LEU A 143 -6.02 5.34 -15.41
N LYS A 144 -7.04 6.08 -15.86
CA LYS A 144 -8.32 6.15 -15.14
C LYS A 144 -9.11 4.85 -15.31
N THR A 145 -9.88 4.48 -14.31
CA THR A 145 -10.74 3.30 -14.36
C THR A 145 -12.18 3.69 -14.04
N ALA A 146 -13.13 3.22 -14.86
CA ALA A 146 -14.55 3.43 -14.60
C ALA A 146 -15.31 2.12 -14.51
N LEU A 147 -16.35 2.13 -13.68
CA LEU A 147 -17.37 1.10 -13.66
C LEU A 147 -18.63 1.63 -14.33
N LEU A 148 -19.05 0.95 -15.37
CA LEU A 148 -20.40 1.08 -15.89
C LEU A 148 -21.16 -0.15 -15.38
N SER A 149 -22.24 0.03 -14.62
CA SER A 149 -22.98 -1.10 -14.05
C SER A 149 -24.40 -1.13 -14.60
N LYS A 150 -24.84 -2.32 -15.02
CA LYS A 150 -26.26 -2.63 -15.13
C LYS A 150 -26.69 -3.25 -13.81
N ASP A 151 -27.59 -2.60 -13.07
CA ASP A 151 -28.05 -3.11 -11.78
C ASP A 151 -28.60 -4.53 -11.92
N LEU A 152 -27.98 -5.47 -11.21
CA LEU A 152 -28.74 -6.56 -10.61
C LEU A 152 -29.48 -5.94 -9.43
N CYS A 153 -30.72 -5.55 -9.66
CA CYS A 153 -31.59 -5.09 -8.61
C CYS A 153 -31.80 -6.25 -7.62
N LEU A 154 -31.05 -6.24 -6.51
CA LEU A 154 -31.26 -7.19 -5.42
C LEU A 154 -32.58 -6.82 -4.70
N LEU A 155 -33.24 -7.85 -4.15
CA LEU A 155 -34.58 -7.88 -3.54
C LEU A 155 -34.82 -6.88 -2.36
N ARG A 156 -33.98 -5.86 -2.15
CA ARG A 156 -34.08 -4.87 -1.06
C ARG A 156 -33.69 -3.43 -1.43
N GLY A 157 -33.72 -3.04 -2.70
CA GLY A 157 -33.64 -1.61 -3.08
C GLY A 157 -32.31 -0.89 -2.75
N GLY A 158 -31.21 -1.62 -2.55
CA GLY A 158 -29.87 -1.06 -2.38
C GLY A 158 -28.87 -1.70 -3.34
N SER A 159 -27.99 -0.90 -3.95
CA SER A 159 -26.90 -1.41 -4.80
C SER A 159 -25.78 -1.97 -3.92
N PHE A 160 -25.78 -3.28 -3.72
CA PHE A 160 -24.70 -3.98 -3.04
C PHE A 160 -23.76 -4.57 -4.10
N LEU A 161 -22.89 -3.73 -4.67
CA LEU A 161 -21.76 -4.23 -5.44
C LEU A 161 -20.61 -4.54 -4.46
N PRO A 162 -20.07 -5.77 -4.44
CA PRO A 162 -18.91 -6.14 -3.61
C PRO A 162 -17.59 -5.58 -4.20
N LEU A 163 -17.67 -4.46 -4.92
CA LEU A 163 -16.55 -3.83 -5.59
C LEU A 163 -16.11 -2.62 -4.76
N GLU A 164 -14.82 -2.58 -4.41
CA GLU A 164 -14.29 -1.47 -3.65
C GLU A 164 -14.29 -0.20 -4.50
N ARG A 165 -15.13 0.79 -4.14
CA ARG A 165 -15.26 2.07 -4.86
C ARG A 165 -13.93 2.79 -5.10
N LYS A 166 -12.95 2.59 -4.21
CA LYS A 166 -11.60 3.16 -4.31
C LYS A 166 -10.84 2.76 -5.59
N HIS A 167 -11.28 1.70 -6.28
CA HIS A 167 -10.68 1.22 -7.52
C HIS A 167 -11.30 1.84 -8.78
N PHE A 168 -12.26 2.75 -8.66
CA PHE A 168 -12.88 3.40 -9.82
C PHE A 168 -12.93 4.90 -9.60
N ASP A 169 -12.42 5.67 -10.56
CA ASP A 169 -12.51 7.13 -10.53
C ASP A 169 -13.95 7.58 -10.82
N VAL A 170 -14.67 6.81 -11.63
CA VAL A 170 -16.05 7.06 -12.01
C VAL A 170 -16.85 5.77 -11.88
N MET A 171 -18.02 5.87 -11.26
CA MET A 171 -19.03 4.83 -11.28
C MET A 171 -20.31 5.43 -11.86
N VAL A 172 -20.81 4.83 -12.94
CA VAL A 172 -22.09 5.19 -13.55
C VAL A 172 -23.06 4.05 -13.29
N ASP A 173 -24.12 4.38 -12.56
CA ASP A 173 -25.19 3.47 -12.20
C ASP A 173 -26.42 3.80 -13.06
N SER A 174 -26.78 2.87 -13.95
CA SER A 174 -27.89 3.03 -14.88
C SER A 174 -29.25 3.34 -14.23
N TYR A 175 -29.49 2.90 -12.98
CA TYR A 175 -30.77 3.15 -12.31
C TYR A 175 -30.89 4.59 -11.80
N ARG A 176 -29.82 5.12 -11.22
CA ARG A 176 -29.81 6.49 -10.68
C ARG A 176 -29.86 7.56 -11.77
N GLU A 177 -29.37 7.22 -12.95
CA GLU A 177 -29.20 8.15 -14.08
C GLU A 177 -30.30 7.99 -15.15
N GLY A 178 -31.24 7.04 -14.98
CA GLY A 178 -32.38 6.83 -15.89
C GLY A 178 -32.02 6.35 -17.31
N THR A 179 -30.76 5.95 -17.54
CA THR A 179 -30.25 5.53 -18.86
C THR A 179 -29.52 4.20 -18.72
N CYS A 180 -29.69 3.28 -19.69
CA CYS A 180 -29.09 1.96 -19.62
C CYS A 180 -28.44 1.56 -20.94
N LYS A 181 -27.36 0.77 -20.87
CA LYS A 181 -26.76 0.18 -22.08
C LYS A 181 -27.82 -0.65 -22.83
N PRO A 182 -27.89 -0.54 -24.17
CA PRO A 182 -26.88 0.03 -25.06
C PRO A 182 -27.09 1.51 -25.45
N ASP A 183 -27.91 2.28 -24.72
CA ASP A 183 -28.14 3.71 -25.01
C ASP A 183 -26.80 4.49 -25.07
N PRO A 184 -26.50 5.21 -26.18
CA PRO A 184 -25.31 6.04 -26.30
C PRO A 184 -25.07 7.03 -25.15
N HIS A 185 -26.14 7.56 -24.53
CA HIS A 185 -26.04 8.58 -23.48
C HIS A 185 -25.28 8.08 -22.23
N VAL A 186 -25.41 6.79 -21.88
CA VAL A 186 -24.74 6.24 -20.69
C VAL A 186 -23.21 6.22 -20.85
N TYR A 187 -22.73 5.99 -22.07
CA TYR A 187 -21.30 6.00 -22.39
C TYR A 187 -20.76 7.43 -22.41
N GLN A 188 -21.53 8.38 -22.99
CA GLN A 188 -21.16 9.80 -23.01
C GLN A 188 -21.04 10.35 -21.59
N LEU A 189 -22.03 10.06 -20.72
CA LEU A 189 -22.01 10.45 -19.31
C LEU A 189 -20.76 9.91 -18.59
N CYS A 190 -20.38 8.66 -18.87
CA CYS A 190 -19.17 8.06 -18.29
C CYS A 190 -17.89 8.79 -18.76
N LEU A 191 -17.79 9.07 -20.06
CA LEU A 191 -16.65 9.78 -20.65
C LEU A 191 -16.53 11.22 -20.14
N GLU A 192 -17.66 11.93 -20.00
CA GLU A 192 -17.72 13.28 -19.43
C GLU A 192 -17.23 13.31 -17.99
N ARG A 193 -17.71 12.38 -17.14
CA ARG A 193 -17.25 12.25 -15.75
C ARG A 193 -15.76 11.88 -15.67
N LEU A 194 -15.25 11.11 -16.63
CA LEU A 194 -13.83 10.79 -16.73
C LEU A 194 -13.00 11.96 -17.30
N GLY A 195 -13.61 12.90 -18.01
CA GLY A 195 -12.95 14.00 -18.69
C GLY A 195 -11.99 13.54 -19.79
N ILE A 196 -12.40 12.58 -20.61
CA ILE A 196 -11.58 12.00 -21.70
C ILE A 196 -12.38 11.90 -23.01
N GLN A 197 -11.66 11.77 -24.14
CA GLN A 197 -12.29 11.53 -25.44
C GLN A 197 -12.58 10.03 -25.66
N PRO A 198 -13.60 9.67 -26.46
CA PRO A 198 -13.94 8.27 -26.72
C PRO A 198 -12.74 7.43 -27.22
N GLN A 199 -11.91 7.98 -28.11
CA GLN A 199 -10.77 7.31 -28.72
C GLN A 199 -9.65 7.01 -27.72
N GLU A 200 -9.65 7.69 -26.57
CA GLU A 200 -8.69 7.51 -25.48
C GLU A 200 -9.15 6.46 -24.46
N SER A 201 -10.24 5.75 -24.74
CA SER A 201 -10.84 4.79 -23.81
C SER A 201 -11.02 3.38 -24.40
N ILE A 202 -10.93 2.37 -23.54
CA ILE A 202 -11.25 0.98 -23.86
C ILE A 202 -12.45 0.54 -22.99
N PHE A 203 -13.45 -0.10 -23.58
CA PHE A 203 -14.62 -0.64 -22.89
C PHE A 203 -14.66 -2.18 -22.95
N LEU A 204 -14.82 -2.80 -21.77
CA LEU A 204 -14.95 -4.25 -21.59
C LEU A 204 -16.39 -4.60 -21.24
N ASP A 205 -17.00 -5.50 -22.03
CA ASP A 205 -18.35 -6.03 -21.79
C ASP A 205 -18.44 -7.46 -22.35
N SER A 206 -19.31 -8.29 -21.77
CA SER A 206 -19.65 -9.61 -22.29
C SER A 206 -20.71 -9.53 -23.41
N SER A 207 -21.50 -8.46 -23.45
CA SER A 207 -22.58 -8.24 -24.44
C SER A 207 -22.06 -7.57 -25.71
N SER A 208 -22.13 -8.29 -26.84
CA SER A 208 -21.79 -7.74 -28.16
C SER A 208 -22.65 -6.55 -28.59
N GLN A 209 -23.90 -6.45 -28.12
CA GLN A 209 -24.77 -5.32 -28.45
C GLN A 209 -24.27 -4.03 -27.78
N ASN A 210 -23.85 -4.12 -26.52
CA ASN A 210 -23.28 -2.98 -25.78
C ASN A 210 -21.97 -2.51 -26.43
N LEU A 211 -21.11 -3.47 -26.80
CA LEU A 211 -19.85 -3.15 -27.48
C LEU A 211 -20.08 -2.48 -28.84
N LYS A 212 -21.09 -2.90 -29.61
CA LYS A 212 -21.42 -2.23 -30.88
C LYS A 212 -21.81 -0.76 -30.67
N ALA A 213 -22.63 -0.46 -29.67
CA ALA A 213 -23.01 0.92 -29.34
C ALA A 213 -21.80 1.75 -28.88
N ALA A 214 -20.95 1.20 -28.03
CA ALA A 214 -19.72 1.88 -27.60
C ALA A 214 -18.77 2.15 -28.78
N ALA A 215 -18.60 1.18 -29.68
CA ALA A 215 -17.74 1.33 -30.86
C ALA A 215 -18.23 2.41 -31.83
N GLN A 216 -19.56 2.61 -31.96
CA GLN A 216 -20.14 3.70 -32.76
C GLN A 216 -19.77 5.09 -32.22
N LEU A 217 -19.49 5.21 -30.92
CA LEU A 217 -19.00 6.44 -30.30
C LEU A 217 -17.49 6.64 -30.45
N GLY A 218 -16.78 5.68 -31.05
CA GLY A 218 -15.33 5.70 -31.19
C GLY A 218 -14.55 5.12 -30.01
N ILE A 219 -15.24 4.46 -29.07
CA ILE A 219 -14.61 3.75 -27.95
C ILE A 219 -14.02 2.43 -28.46
N LYS A 220 -12.78 2.13 -28.05
CA LYS A 220 -12.18 0.82 -28.36
C LYS A 220 -12.86 -0.26 -27.50
N THR A 221 -13.23 -1.39 -28.09
CA THR A 221 -13.97 -2.44 -27.37
C THR A 221 -13.19 -3.74 -27.26
N VAL A 222 -13.37 -4.43 -26.14
CA VAL A 222 -12.84 -5.78 -25.88
C VAL A 222 -13.98 -6.64 -25.37
N LYS A 223 -14.23 -7.78 -26.03
CA LYS A 223 -15.31 -8.70 -25.63
C LYS A 223 -14.81 -9.68 -24.59
N VAL A 224 -15.54 -9.80 -23.49
CA VAL A 224 -15.19 -10.72 -22.40
C VAL A 224 -16.04 -11.97 -22.47
N ASP A 225 -15.57 -12.95 -23.25
CA ASP A 225 -16.08 -14.32 -23.23
C ASP A 225 -15.30 -15.19 -22.23
N ASP A 226 -13.97 -15.04 -22.23
CA ASP A 226 -13.05 -15.63 -21.27
C ASP A 226 -12.18 -14.51 -20.66
N PRO A 227 -12.11 -14.38 -19.31
CA PRO A 227 -11.31 -13.35 -18.67
C PRO A 227 -9.82 -13.39 -19.03
N GLY A 228 -9.23 -14.58 -19.19
CA GLY A 228 -7.82 -14.73 -19.52
C GLY A 228 -7.47 -14.25 -20.92
N ALA A 229 -8.29 -14.60 -21.91
CA ALA A 229 -8.15 -14.14 -23.29
C ALA A 229 -8.39 -12.64 -23.42
N ALA A 230 -9.43 -12.11 -22.78
CA ALA A 230 -9.74 -10.67 -22.80
C ALA A 230 -8.59 -9.83 -22.20
N LEU A 231 -7.94 -10.31 -21.14
CA LEU A 231 -6.78 -9.63 -20.57
C LEU A 231 -5.59 -9.62 -21.51
N LYS A 232 -5.30 -10.70 -22.25
CA LYS A 232 -4.22 -10.71 -23.25
C LYS A 232 -4.47 -9.73 -24.40
N GLU A 233 -5.73 -9.60 -24.84
CA GLU A 233 -6.12 -8.59 -25.81
C GLU A 233 -5.92 -7.18 -25.24
N LEU A 234 -6.34 -6.95 -24.01
CA LEU A 234 -6.17 -5.67 -23.32
C LEU A 234 -4.68 -5.31 -23.13
N GLU A 235 -3.83 -6.26 -22.73
CA GLU A 235 -2.37 -6.10 -22.64
C GLU A 235 -1.76 -5.64 -23.98
N THR A 236 -2.25 -6.18 -25.10
CA THR A 236 -1.79 -5.81 -26.45
C THR A 236 -2.15 -4.36 -26.78
N HIS A 237 -3.32 -3.88 -26.35
CA HIS A 237 -3.73 -2.48 -26.55
C HIS A 237 -3.02 -1.51 -25.61
N LEU A 238 -2.82 -1.91 -24.36
CA LEU A 238 -2.20 -1.08 -23.34
C LEU A 238 -0.67 -1.03 -23.46
N GLY A 239 -0.05 -2.08 -24.00
CA GLY A 239 1.41 -2.17 -24.17
C GLY A 239 2.17 -2.55 -22.90
N PHE A 240 1.48 -3.05 -21.87
CA PHE A 240 2.06 -3.55 -20.62
C PHE A 240 1.29 -4.77 -20.08
N PRO A 241 1.95 -5.66 -19.33
CA PRO A 241 1.31 -6.85 -18.76
C PRO A 241 0.35 -6.48 -17.63
N LEU A 242 -0.80 -7.16 -17.58
CA LEU A 242 -1.85 -7.04 -16.56
C LEU A 242 -1.85 -8.22 -15.59
N GLN A 243 -1.22 -9.33 -15.97
CA GLN A 243 -1.09 -10.52 -15.12
C GLN A 243 0.23 -10.54 -14.33
N GLY A 244 0.17 -11.10 -13.11
CA GLY A 244 1.33 -11.14 -12.20
C GLY A 244 1.65 -9.78 -11.59
N PHE A 245 0.67 -8.88 -11.58
CA PHE A 245 0.76 -7.58 -10.92
C PHE A 245 0.93 -7.77 -9.42
N VAL A 246 1.90 -7.06 -8.86
CA VAL A 246 2.05 -6.94 -7.41
C VAL A 246 1.43 -5.62 -7.01
N SER A 247 0.42 -5.67 -6.14
CA SER A 247 -0.21 -4.47 -5.59
C SER A 247 0.84 -3.48 -5.10
N TYR A 248 0.53 -2.18 -5.21
CA TYR A 248 1.42 -1.09 -4.82
C TYR A 248 2.68 -0.90 -5.68
N THR A 249 2.78 -1.56 -6.84
CA THR A 249 3.90 -1.37 -7.80
C THR A 249 3.45 -0.72 -9.11
N ARG A 250 4.35 0.01 -9.78
CA ARG A 250 4.16 0.65 -11.10
C ARG A 250 5.30 0.30 -12.05
N ALA A 251 5.19 0.68 -13.33
CA ALA A 251 6.33 0.66 -14.21
C ALA A 251 7.50 1.49 -13.65
N VAL A 252 8.72 1.01 -13.90
CA VAL A 252 9.94 1.72 -13.50
C VAL A 252 10.02 3.04 -14.26
N ARG A 253 10.22 4.13 -13.51
CA ARG A 253 10.39 5.46 -14.11
C ARG A 253 11.61 5.50 -15.03
N PRO A 254 11.59 6.21 -16.17
CA PRO A 254 12.74 6.29 -17.08
C PRO A 254 14.04 6.76 -16.41
N SER A 255 13.95 7.69 -15.45
CA SER A 255 15.10 8.19 -14.68
C SER A 255 15.65 7.21 -13.64
N MET A 256 15.00 6.06 -13.46
CA MET A 256 15.32 5.05 -12.45
C MET A 256 15.45 3.64 -13.05
N GLU A 257 15.62 3.54 -14.37
CA GLU A 257 15.86 2.27 -15.05
C GLU A 257 17.16 1.64 -14.58
N ILE A 258 17.16 0.31 -14.50
CA ILE A 258 18.35 -0.48 -14.12
C ILE A 258 18.67 -1.49 -15.23
N PRO A 259 19.96 -1.84 -15.42
CA PRO A 259 20.36 -2.78 -16.46
C PRO A 259 19.79 -4.19 -16.20
N ARG A 260 18.74 -4.55 -16.95
CA ARG A 260 18.01 -5.82 -16.77
C ARG A 260 18.88 -7.05 -17.00
N GLU A 261 19.78 -7.00 -17.98
CA GLU A 261 20.68 -8.11 -18.31
C GLU A 261 21.69 -8.38 -17.19
N ASN A 262 22.23 -7.33 -16.57
CA ASN A 262 23.16 -7.47 -15.43
C ASN A 262 22.42 -8.02 -14.22
N LEU A 263 21.21 -7.52 -13.94
CA LEU A 263 20.36 -8.03 -12.87
C LEU A 263 20.04 -9.52 -13.08
N GLN A 264 19.68 -9.93 -14.31
CA GLN A 264 19.37 -11.32 -14.62
C GLN A 264 20.58 -12.25 -14.40
N LYS A 265 21.78 -11.83 -14.81
CA LYS A 265 23.03 -12.57 -14.54
C LYS A 265 23.29 -12.70 -13.04
N TYR A 266 23.15 -11.61 -12.30
CA TYR A 266 23.34 -11.59 -10.85
C TYR A 266 22.34 -12.54 -10.15
N LEU A 267 21.06 -12.50 -10.52
CA LEU A 267 20.02 -13.38 -9.97
C LEU A 267 20.27 -14.85 -10.28
N GLY A 268 20.72 -15.18 -11.49
CA GLY A 268 21.10 -16.55 -11.84
C GLY A 268 22.22 -17.10 -10.97
N ASN A 269 23.22 -16.27 -10.65
CA ASN A 269 24.32 -16.66 -9.77
C ASN A 269 23.89 -16.84 -8.31
N VAL A 270 23.03 -15.95 -7.80
CA VAL A 270 22.59 -15.97 -6.40
C VAL A 270 21.58 -17.08 -6.12
N LEU A 271 20.65 -17.30 -7.04
CA LEU A 271 19.51 -18.22 -6.81
C LEU A 271 19.79 -19.63 -7.33
N SER A 272 20.92 -19.86 -8.02
CA SER A 272 21.28 -21.15 -8.65
C SER A 272 20.21 -21.70 -9.63
N ASP A 273 19.31 -20.84 -10.10
CA ASP A 273 18.27 -21.15 -11.08
C ASP A 273 18.77 -20.89 -12.50
N GLU A 274 18.23 -21.63 -13.48
CA GLU A 274 18.59 -21.42 -14.89
C GLU A 274 18.42 -19.94 -15.30
N VAL A 275 19.47 -19.37 -15.89
CA VAL A 275 19.58 -17.98 -16.37
C VAL A 275 18.43 -17.56 -17.32
N LYS A 276 17.58 -18.48 -17.76
CA LYS A 276 16.46 -18.28 -18.69
C LYS A 276 15.11 -17.95 -18.03
N ALA A 277 15.01 -17.88 -16.71
CA ALA A 277 13.74 -17.53 -16.06
C ALA A 277 13.25 -16.12 -16.49
N PRO A 278 11.94 -15.92 -16.71
CA PRO A 278 11.40 -14.62 -17.08
C PRO A 278 11.61 -13.61 -15.94
N LEU A 279 12.18 -12.45 -16.29
CA LEU A 279 12.42 -11.33 -15.37
C LEU A 279 11.36 -10.24 -15.60
N MET A 280 10.57 -9.96 -14.57
CA MET A 280 9.71 -8.79 -14.51
C MET A 280 10.21 -7.84 -13.44
N LEU A 281 10.37 -6.58 -13.81
CA LEU A 281 10.87 -5.52 -12.95
C LEU A 281 9.83 -4.40 -12.84
N ARG A 282 9.42 -4.08 -11.62
CA ARG A 282 8.50 -3.00 -11.30
C ARG A 282 9.07 -2.15 -10.17
N GLN A 283 8.57 -0.92 -10.01
CA GLN A 283 8.97 -0.02 -8.94
C GLN A 283 7.84 0.10 -7.93
N PHE A 284 8.13 0.15 -6.62
CA PHE A 284 7.09 0.46 -5.65
C PHE A 284 6.59 1.91 -5.80
N GLY A 285 5.28 2.09 -5.71
CA GLY A 285 4.59 3.36 -5.99
C GLY A 285 4.61 4.36 -4.83
N HIS A 286 4.80 3.89 -3.59
CA HIS A 286 4.81 4.72 -2.39
C HIS A 286 6.20 5.30 -2.11
N GLY A 287 6.25 6.62 -1.94
CA GLY A 287 7.47 7.39 -1.71
C GLY A 287 8.06 7.98 -3.00
N GLN A 288 8.30 9.29 -3.03
CA GLN A 288 8.94 9.95 -4.18
C GLN A 288 10.44 9.61 -4.30
N SER A 289 11.02 9.02 -3.25
CA SER A 289 12.47 8.80 -3.07
C SER A 289 12.91 7.32 -3.02
N THR A 290 11.99 6.35 -3.12
CA THR A 290 12.31 4.94 -2.89
C THR A 290 12.89 4.28 -4.15
N ARG A 291 14.19 3.96 -4.11
CA ARG A 291 14.87 3.08 -5.07
C ARG A 291 14.65 1.62 -4.72
N THR A 292 13.39 1.28 -4.52
CA THR A 292 12.94 -0.05 -4.13
C THR A 292 12.13 -0.63 -5.28
N TYR A 293 12.57 -1.78 -5.76
CA TYR A 293 12.06 -2.43 -6.94
C TYR A 293 11.48 -3.78 -6.57
N CYS A 294 10.35 -4.13 -7.18
CA CYS A 294 9.78 -5.46 -7.14
C CYS A 294 10.33 -6.25 -8.32
N VAL A 295 10.97 -7.38 -8.03
CA VAL A 295 11.64 -8.23 -9.01
C VAL A 295 10.98 -9.60 -8.96
N LYS A 296 10.28 -9.97 -10.03
CA LYS A 296 9.80 -11.34 -10.22
C LYS A 296 10.77 -12.07 -11.14
N PHE A 297 11.34 -13.16 -10.63
CA PHE A 297 12.29 -14.00 -11.36
C PHE A 297 11.81 -15.46 -11.30
N GLY A 298 11.28 -15.96 -12.42
CA GLY A 298 10.55 -17.22 -12.42
C GLY A 298 9.32 -17.15 -11.51
N ASP A 299 9.21 -18.09 -10.57
CA ASP A 299 8.14 -18.14 -9.57
C ASP A 299 8.47 -17.35 -8.29
N ARG A 300 9.70 -16.85 -8.13
CA ARG A 300 10.12 -16.12 -6.95
C ARG A 300 9.82 -14.63 -7.07
N LEU A 301 9.31 -14.04 -5.99
CA LEU A 301 9.06 -12.62 -5.88
C LEU A 301 10.02 -12.00 -4.85
N LEU A 302 10.81 -11.05 -5.31
CA LEU A 302 11.90 -10.44 -4.55
C LEU A 302 11.75 -8.93 -4.51
N VAL A 303 12.35 -8.31 -3.49
CA VAL A 303 12.48 -6.87 -3.38
C VAL A 303 13.96 -6.51 -3.46
N LEU A 304 14.28 -5.61 -4.39
CA LEU A 304 15.62 -5.06 -4.60
C LEU A 304 15.65 -3.63 -4.08
N LYS A 305 16.54 -3.34 -3.13
CA LYS A 305 16.74 -1.99 -2.60
C LYS A 305 18.13 -1.48 -2.99
N LYS A 306 18.16 -0.38 -3.73
CA LYS A 306 19.42 0.29 -4.13
C LYS A 306 19.74 1.45 -3.21
N GLU A 307 21.03 1.72 -3.05
CA GLU A 307 21.50 2.93 -2.38
C GLU A 307 20.98 4.17 -3.15
N PRO A 308 20.44 5.19 -2.46
CA PRO A 308 20.20 6.50 -3.06
C PRO A 308 21.49 7.07 -3.66
N CYS A 309 21.44 7.71 -4.84
CA CYS A 309 22.64 8.38 -5.41
C CYS A 309 22.99 9.68 -4.68
N ASN A 310 22.17 10.06 -3.70
CA ASN A 310 22.27 11.33 -3.01
C ASN A 310 23.41 11.21 -1.98
N LEU A 311 24.56 11.78 -2.31
CA LEU A 311 25.77 11.89 -1.48
C LEU A 311 25.58 12.68 -0.16
N TRP A 312 24.34 12.99 0.24
CA TRP A 312 24.02 13.88 1.36
C TRP A 312 23.30 13.17 2.51
N CYS A 313 23.71 11.94 2.81
CA CYS A 313 23.44 11.37 4.12
C CYS A 313 24.73 11.44 4.96
N PRO A 314 24.77 12.23 6.05
CA PRO A 314 25.95 12.32 6.90
C PRO A 314 26.30 10.99 7.60
N SER A 315 25.44 9.97 7.52
CA SER A 315 25.55 8.68 8.22
C SER A 315 26.22 7.54 7.42
N GLY A 316 26.82 7.80 6.25
CA GLY A 316 27.54 6.78 5.47
C GLY A 316 26.63 5.84 4.64
N PRO A 317 27.20 4.78 4.00
CA PRO A 317 26.44 3.86 3.13
C PRO A 317 25.38 3.08 3.91
N SER A 318 24.11 3.26 3.54
CA SER A 318 22.95 2.79 4.32
C SER A 318 22.57 1.34 4.05
N VAL A 319 22.80 0.84 2.83
CA VAL A 319 22.34 -0.49 2.37
C VAL A 319 23.07 -1.64 3.06
N GLY A 320 24.38 -1.54 3.27
CA GLY A 320 25.16 -2.59 3.96
C GLY A 320 24.79 -2.70 5.44
N ARG A 321 24.59 -1.54 6.10
CA ARG A 321 24.18 -1.47 7.50
C ARG A 321 22.76 -2.03 7.68
N GLU A 322 21.84 -1.70 6.78
CA GLU A 322 20.48 -2.23 6.75
C GLU A 322 20.44 -3.75 6.50
N TYR A 323 21.23 -4.27 5.55
CA TYR A 323 21.34 -5.71 5.31
C TYR A 323 21.81 -6.46 6.57
N ARG A 324 22.82 -5.93 7.26
CA ARG A 324 23.37 -6.53 8.48
C ARG A 324 22.32 -6.63 9.60
N VAL A 325 21.59 -5.55 9.88
CA VAL A 325 20.57 -5.55 10.94
C VAL A 325 19.39 -6.46 10.58
N LEU A 326 18.91 -6.42 9.33
CA LEU A 326 17.84 -7.31 8.88
C LEU A 326 18.22 -8.79 9.01
N LYS A 327 19.44 -9.16 8.64
CA LYS A 327 19.93 -10.53 8.77
C LYS A 327 19.96 -10.97 10.24
N ALA A 328 20.54 -10.16 11.11
CA ALA A 328 20.66 -10.46 12.52
C ALA A 328 19.29 -10.57 13.22
N LEU A 329 18.35 -9.69 12.87
CA LEU A 329 16.99 -9.70 13.41
C LEU A 329 16.17 -10.90 12.94
N ALA A 330 16.33 -11.31 11.67
CA ALA A 330 15.70 -12.52 11.14
C ALA A 330 16.19 -13.76 11.89
N GLU A 331 17.50 -13.87 12.13
CA GLU A 331 18.12 -14.96 12.90
C GLU A 331 17.68 -14.94 14.38
N ALA A 332 17.39 -13.76 14.93
CA ALA A 332 16.87 -13.58 16.29
C ALA A 332 15.34 -13.83 16.42
N GLY A 333 14.64 -14.15 15.32
CA GLY A 333 13.21 -14.46 15.32
C GLY A 333 12.29 -13.23 15.31
N VAL A 334 12.81 -12.04 15.02
CA VAL A 334 11.99 -10.84 14.79
C VAL A 334 11.37 -10.93 13.38
N PRO A 335 10.09 -10.61 13.19
CA PRO A 335 9.44 -10.66 11.89
C PRO A 335 9.98 -9.54 10.98
N VAL A 336 11.01 -9.85 10.20
CA VAL A 336 11.60 -8.97 9.17
C VAL A 336 11.73 -9.74 7.86
N PRO A 337 11.79 -9.06 6.70
CA PRO A 337 11.98 -9.75 5.43
C PRO A 337 13.31 -10.52 5.40
N ALA A 338 13.28 -11.77 4.94
CA ALA A 338 14.48 -12.57 4.78
C ALA A 338 15.39 -11.94 3.71
N VAL A 339 16.59 -11.54 4.11
CA VAL A 339 17.60 -10.99 3.19
C VAL A 339 18.38 -12.13 2.53
N LEU A 340 18.50 -12.06 1.20
CA LEU A 340 19.10 -13.13 0.39
C LEU A 340 20.57 -12.84 0.05
N SER A 341 20.85 -11.63 -0.43
CA SER A 341 22.21 -11.28 -0.88
C SER A 341 22.45 -9.78 -0.80
N LEU A 342 23.69 -9.40 -0.48
CA LEU A 342 24.21 -8.04 -0.57
C LEU A 342 25.23 -7.96 -1.71
N CYS A 343 25.10 -6.96 -2.58
CA CYS A 343 26.06 -6.65 -3.62
C CYS A 343 26.62 -5.24 -3.39
N GLU A 344 27.87 -5.17 -2.97
CA GLU A 344 28.59 -3.91 -2.76
C GLU A 344 29.25 -3.41 -4.05
N ASP A 345 29.37 -4.28 -5.07
CA ASP A 345 29.94 -3.92 -6.35
C ASP A 345 28.99 -3.03 -7.17
N SER A 346 29.34 -1.75 -7.22
CA SER A 346 28.62 -0.73 -7.97
C SER A 346 28.69 -0.95 -9.50
N SER A 347 29.58 -1.81 -10.01
CA SER A 347 29.67 -2.10 -11.44
C SER A 347 28.42 -2.82 -11.98
N THR A 348 27.70 -3.56 -11.13
CA THR A 348 26.57 -4.38 -11.56
C THR A 348 25.35 -3.53 -11.92
N LEU A 349 24.92 -2.64 -11.01
CA LEU A 349 23.71 -1.81 -11.16
C LEU A 349 23.97 -0.30 -10.95
N GLY A 350 25.22 0.14 -10.93
CA GLY A 350 25.62 1.54 -10.72
C GLY A 350 25.70 1.99 -9.26
N THR A 351 25.09 1.26 -8.32
CA THR A 351 25.18 1.51 -6.87
C THR A 351 25.04 0.20 -6.10
N PRO A 352 25.54 0.12 -4.85
CA PRO A 352 25.30 -1.02 -3.97
C PRO A 352 23.81 -1.30 -3.78
N PHE A 353 23.46 -2.57 -3.60
CA PHE A 353 22.08 -2.99 -3.40
C PHE A 353 22.02 -4.30 -2.62
N TYR A 354 20.88 -4.57 -1.99
CA TYR A 354 20.58 -5.89 -1.45
C TYR A 354 19.25 -6.43 -1.98
N LEU A 355 19.10 -7.75 -1.92
CA LEU A 355 17.89 -8.49 -2.24
C LEU A 355 17.28 -9.07 -0.98
N MET A 356 15.96 -8.98 -0.88
CA MET A 356 15.16 -9.63 0.16
C MET A 356 13.93 -10.30 -0.44
N GLU A 357 13.33 -11.22 0.30
CA GLU A 357 12.06 -11.83 -0.09
C GLU A 357 10.91 -10.82 -0.01
N HIS A 358 9.96 -10.96 -0.92
CA HIS A 358 8.72 -10.20 -0.85
C HIS A 358 7.77 -10.83 0.17
N CYS A 359 7.41 -10.10 1.23
CA CYS A 359 6.41 -10.53 2.20
C CYS A 359 5.00 -10.13 1.74
N PRO A 360 4.14 -11.07 1.30
CA PRO A 360 2.78 -10.73 0.88
C PRO A 360 1.91 -10.38 2.11
N GLY A 361 1.47 -9.13 2.21
CA GLY A 361 0.62 -8.68 3.29
C GLY A 361 0.00 -7.31 3.07
N ARG A 362 -0.65 -6.77 4.10
CA ARG A 362 -1.34 -5.48 4.08
C ARG A 362 -0.52 -4.43 4.83
N VAL A 363 -0.36 -3.26 4.22
CA VAL A 363 0.24 -2.09 4.88
C VAL A 363 -0.85 -1.07 5.13
N TYR A 364 -0.94 -0.58 6.36
CA TYR A 364 -1.92 0.44 6.74
C TYR A 364 -1.27 1.81 6.78
N SER A 365 -1.64 2.68 5.83
CA SER A 365 -1.21 4.08 5.82
C SER A 365 -2.04 4.98 6.74
N ASP A 366 -3.30 4.61 6.99
CA ASP A 366 -4.18 5.32 7.93
C ASP A 366 -4.23 4.57 9.26
N ILE A 367 -3.69 5.18 10.30
CA ILE A 367 -3.61 4.62 11.65
C ILE A 367 -4.97 4.53 12.35
N SER A 368 -6.02 5.18 11.82
CA SER A 368 -7.38 4.99 12.34
C SER A 368 -8.04 3.69 11.88
N LEU A 369 -7.40 2.96 10.95
CA LEU A 369 -7.81 1.65 10.46
C LEU A 369 -9.30 1.59 10.07
N PRO A 370 -9.80 2.50 9.20
CA PRO A 370 -11.23 2.67 8.96
C PRO A 370 -11.90 1.43 8.36
N ALA A 371 -11.13 0.62 7.62
CA ALA A 371 -11.62 -0.61 7.00
C ALA A 371 -11.86 -1.77 7.99
N LEU A 372 -11.40 -1.65 9.24
CA LEU A 372 -11.51 -2.69 10.27
C LEU A 372 -12.63 -2.36 11.27
N GLN A 373 -13.23 -3.40 11.84
CA GLN A 373 -14.17 -3.27 12.97
C GLN A 373 -13.43 -2.87 14.25
N PRO A 374 -14.05 -2.13 15.19
CA PRO A 374 -13.39 -1.66 16.42
C PRO A 374 -12.64 -2.75 17.18
N ARG A 375 -13.24 -3.95 17.34
CA ARG A 375 -12.61 -5.10 18.00
C ARG A 375 -11.32 -5.58 17.33
N GLN A 376 -11.19 -5.41 16.02
CA GLN A 376 -10.00 -5.82 15.26
C GLN A 376 -8.87 -4.81 15.39
N ARG A 377 -9.19 -3.52 15.56
CA ARG A 377 -8.20 -2.44 15.66
C ARG A 377 -7.30 -2.59 16.88
N ARG A 378 -7.87 -2.88 18.06
CA ARG A 378 -7.08 -3.15 19.28
C ARG A 378 -6.11 -4.32 19.09
N GLY A 379 -6.52 -5.37 18.37
CA GLY A 379 -5.64 -6.50 18.04
C GLY A 379 -4.45 -6.12 17.16
N ILE A 380 -4.65 -5.23 16.19
CA ILE A 380 -3.56 -4.71 15.33
C ILE A 380 -2.55 -3.90 16.15
N TYR A 381 -3.02 -3.02 17.04
CA TYR A 381 -2.15 -2.26 17.93
C TYR A 381 -1.39 -3.16 18.93
N ALA A 382 -2.04 -4.20 19.46
CA ALA A 382 -1.37 -5.19 20.31
C ALA A 382 -0.28 -5.98 19.54
N ALA A 383 -0.53 -6.32 18.26
CA ALA A 383 0.49 -6.95 17.43
C ALA A 383 1.67 -6.02 17.16
N MET A 384 1.41 -4.73 16.95
CA MET A 384 2.42 -3.70 16.77
C MET A 384 3.30 -3.54 18.03
N SER A 385 2.71 -3.44 19.22
CA SER A 385 3.48 -3.33 20.48
C SER A 385 4.29 -4.60 20.77
N ARG A 386 3.74 -5.79 20.44
CA ARG A 386 4.44 -7.07 20.57
C ARG A 386 5.69 -7.14 19.69
N VAL A 387 5.62 -6.66 18.45
CA VAL A 387 6.79 -6.68 17.57
C VAL A 387 7.83 -5.65 18.01
N LEU A 388 7.40 -4.47 18.47
CA LEU A 388 8.32 -3.48 19.03
C LEU A 388 9.09 -4.04 20.23
N SER A 389 8.41 -4.73 21.15
CA SER A 389 9.08 -5.37 22.29
C SER A 389 10.00 -6.52 21.87
N GLN A 390 9.65 -7.28 20.82
CA GLN A 390 10.54 -8.29 20.25
C GLN A 390 11.85 -7.69 19.72
N ILE A 391 11.78 -6.56 19.00
CA ILE A 391 12.98 -5.85 18.52
C ILE A 391 13.85 -5.43 19.70
N HIS A 392 13.24 -4.84 20.73
CA HIS A 392 13.96 -4.33 21.89
C HIS A 392 14.48 -5.44 22.84
N SER A 393 13.98 -6.67 22.70
CA SER A 393 14.40 -7.84 23.48
C SER A 393 15.52 -8.65 22.83
N VAL A 394 16.01 -8.25 21.65
CA VAL A 394 17.09 -8.95 20.96
C VAL A 394 18.40 -8.87 21.76
N ASP A 395 19.02 -10.03 21.99
CA ASP A 395 20.36 -10.11 22.57
C ASP A 395 21.41 -9.64 21.55
N LEU A 396 22.00 -8.48 21.80
CA LEU A 396 22.99 -7.85 20.93
C LEU A 396 24.23 -8.72 20.70
N ARG A 397 24.65 -9.51 21.70
CA ARG A 397 25.84 -10.37 21.58
C ARG A 397 25.54 -11.58 20.73
N ALA A 398 24.42 -12.25 21.01
CA ALA A 398 23.98 -13.41 20.24
C ALA A 398 23.74 -13.03 18.76
N ALA A 399 23.16 -11.83 18.53
CA ALA A 399 22.90 -11.29 17.20
C ALA A 399 24.14 -10.66 16.51
N LYS A 400 25.29 -10.56 17.20
CA LYS A 400 26.52 -9.92 16.70
C LYS A 400 26.29 -8.47 16.23
N LEU A 401 25.53 -7.72 17.01
CA LEU A 401 25.18 -6.31 16.78
C LEU A 401 25.83 -5.35 17.78
N GLU A 402 26.76 -5.79 18.63
CA GLU A 402 27.41 -4.91 19.61
C GLU A 402 28.11 -3.73 18.93
N ASP A 403 28.81 -3.93 17.82
CA ASP A 403 29.48 -2.87 17.04
C ASP A 403 28.57 -2.12 16.06
N PHE A 404 27.24 -2.28 16.16
CA PHE A 404 26.29 -1.64 15.25
C PHE A 404 26.12 -0.12 15.48
N GLY A 405 26.47 0.36 16.67
CA GLY A 405 26.39 1.76 17.08
C GLY A 405 27.23 2.03 18.31
N GLU A 406 27.28 3.29 18.74
CA GLU A 406 27.95 3.64 19.99
C GLU A 406 27.12 3.20 21.20
N HIS A 407 27.80 2.80 22.28
CA HIS A 407 27.16 2.36 23.51
C HIS A 407 27.06 3.51 24.51
N GLY A 408 25.91 3.61 25.19
CA GLY A 408 25.66 4.63 26.19
C GLY A 408 25.43 6.02 25.60
N ASN A 409 24.83 6.92 26.40
CA ASN A 409 24.59 8.33 26.07
C ASN A 409 23.83 8.60 24.75
N TYR A 410 23.06 7.62 24.26
CA TYR A 410 22.31 7.72 23.01
C TYR A 410 21.44 8.99 22.95
N ILE A 411 20.68 9.26 24.01
CA ILE A 411 19.80 10.44 24.06
C ILE A 411 20.61 11.73 23.94
N GLN A 412 21.72 11.85 24.68
CA GLN A 412 22.59 13.03 24.63
C GLN A 412 23.14 13.24 23.21
N GLN A 413 23.72 12.20 22.61
CA GLN A 413 24.28 12.28 21.25
C GLN A 413 23.23 12.67 20.22
N GLN A 414 22.02 12.13 20.33
CA GLN A 414 20.91 12.51 19.45
C GLN A 414 20.50 13.96 19.66
N VAL A 415 20.36 14.45 20.90
CA VAL A 415 20.01 15.84 21.17
C VAL A 415 21.06 16.79 20.58
N GLU A 416 22.34 16.51 20.76
CA GLU A 416 23.44 17.30 20.18
C GLU A 416 23.40 17.27 18.63
N ALA A 417 23.24 16.09 18.04
CA ALA A 417 23.20 15.93 16.58
C ALA A 417 21.99 16.65 15.95
N TRP A 418 20.80 16.50 16.52
CA TRP A 418 19.58 17.15 16.03
C TRP A 418 19.61 18.65 16.26
N THR A 419 20.21 19.13 17.35
CA THR A 419 20.45 20.57 17.58
C THR A 419 21.35 21.14 16.50
N LYS A 420 22.48 20.47 16.21
CA LYS A 420 23.40 20.89 15.14
C LYS A 420 22.71 20.91 13.77
N GLN A 421 21.89 19.90 13.48
CA GLN A 421 21.12 19.82 12.23
C GLN A 421 20.06 20.93 12.14
N TYR A 422 19.33 21.19 13.23
CA TYR A 422 18.35 22.28 13.31
C TYR A 422 19.02 23.62 13.00
N ARG A 423 20.14 23.94 13.66
CA ARG A 423 20.91 25.18 13.41
C ARG A 423 21.39 25.31 11.98
N ALA A 424 21.87 24.22 11.37
CA ALA A 424 22.29 24.23 9.96
C ALA A 424 21.12 24.45 9.00
N MET A 425 19.93 23.98 9.38
CA MET A 425 18.72 24.01 8.56
C MET A 425 17.72 25.09 8.99
N GLU A 426 18.14 26.03 9.83
CA GLU A 426 17.29 27.11 10.32
C GLU A 426 16.81 28.00 9.16
N THR A 427 15.51 28.29 9.15
CA THR A 427 14.86 29.21 8.20
C THR A 427 14.34 30.45 8.90
N HIS A 428 13.83 30.29 10.12
CA HIS A 428 13.39 31.32 11.04
C HIS A 428 13.55 30.80 12.48
N VAL A 429 13.49 31.70 13.46
CA VAL A 429 13.61 31.33 14.88
C VAL A 429 12.27 30.83 15.39
N ILE A 430 12.25 29.60 15.90
CA ILE A 430 11.08 29.01 16.58
C ILE A 430 11.31 29.08 18.10
N PRO A 431 10.58 29.95 18.85
CA PRO A 431 10.84 30.16 20.28
C PRO A 431 10.76 28.88 21.13
N ALA A 432 9.85 27.97 20.79
CA ALA A 432 9.75 26.69 21.50
C ALA A 432 10.97 25.79 21.28
N MET A 433 11.56 25.77 20.08
CA MET A 433 12.79 25.03 19.81
C MET A 433 13.97 25.59 20.59
N GLU A 434 14.11 26.92 20.69
CA GLU A 434 15.15 27.55 21.50
C GLU A 434 15.08 27.10 22.96
N ARG A 435 13.88 27.11 23.54
CA ARG A 435 13.65 26.64 24.92
C ARG A 435 13.97 25.14 25.08
N LEU A 436 13.61 24.32 24.10
CA LEU A 436 13.90 22.87 24.11
C LEU A 436 15.40 22.58 24.02
N ILE A 437 16.14 23.34 23.21
CA ILE A 437 17.59 23.20 23.06
C ILE A 437 18.31 23.48 24.39
N GLU A 438 17.80 24.42 25.18
CA GLU A 438 18.31 24.69 26.53
C GLU A 438 17.83 23.68 27.58
N TRP A 439 16.59 23.22 27.48
CA TRP A 439 15.95 22.37 28.49
C TRP A 439 16.38 20.90 28.41
N LEU A 440 16.45 20.31 27.21
CA LEU A 440 16.74 18.88 27.01
C LEU A 440 18.06 18.44 27.66
N PRO A 441 19.18 19.19 27.52
CA PRO A 441 20.46 18.81 28.15
C PRO A 441 20.43 18.76 29.68
N LEU A 442 19.48 19.46 30.32
CA LEU A 442 19.37 19.55 31.77
C LEU A 442 18.50 18.45 32.39
N HIS A 443 17.79 17.67 31.57
CA HIS A 443 16.76 16.73 32.02
C HIS A 443 16.96 15.31 31.46
N PHE A 444 18.20 14.94 31.12
CA PHE A 444 18.48 13.61 30.59
C PHE A 444 18.09 12.50 31.58
N PRO A 445 17.57 11.36 31.09
CA PRO A 445 17.32 10.18 31.91
C PRO A 445 18.59 9.70 32.63
N GLU A 446 18.49 9.39 33.92
CA GLU A 446 19.62 8.89 34.73
C GLU A 446 20.13 7.51 34.28
N SER A 447 19.23 6.68 33.73
CA SER A 447 19.57 5.36 33.22
C SER A 447 19.04 5.18 31.80
N GLN A 448 19.87 4.59 30.94
CA GLN A 448 19.53 4.25 29.56
C GLN A 448 19.86 2.78 29.33
N LYS A 449 18.93 2.05 28.72
CA LYS A 449 19.21 0.71 28.20
C LYS A 449 19.73 0.84 26.78
N THR A 450 20.60 -0.08 26.37
CA THR A 450 21.07 -0.16 24.98
C THR A 450 20.44 -1.36 24.30
N THR A 451 19.52 -1.11 23.39
CA THR A 451 18.87 -2.12 22.55
C THR A 451 18.97 -1.71 21.09
N VAL A 452 18.61 -2.61 20.18
CA VAL A 452 18.34 -2.19 18.80
C VAL A 452 17.13 -1.25 18.83
N VAL A 453 17.26 -0.06 18.26
CA VAL A 453 16.14 0.85 18.02
C VAL A 453 15.91 0.95 16.52
N HIS A 454 14.64 0.89 16.10
CA HIS A 454 14.29 1.00 14.69
C HIS A 454 14.47 2.44 14.19
N GLY A 455 14.14 3.43 15.03
CA GLY A 455 14.34 4.85 14.79
C GLY A 455 13.24 5.52 13.97
N ASP A 456 12.43 4.72 13.27
CA ASP A 456 11.26 5.16 12.50
C ASP A 456 10.07 4.19 12.59
N PHE A 457 9.80 3.63 13.78
CA PHE A 457 8.82 2.56 13.94
C PHE A 457 7.38 3.08 13.87
N ARG A 458 6.67 2.77 12.78
CA ARG A 458 5.33 3.29 12.47
C ARG A 458 4.46 2.25 11.78
N MET A 459 3.14 2.44 11.84
CA MET A 459 2.16 1.52 11.24
C MET A 459 2.37 1.30 9.73
N ASP A 460 2.78 2.34 9.00
CA ASP A 460 3.03 2.28 7.56
C ASP A 460 4.35 1.56 7.19
N ASN A 461 5.17 1.25 8.18
CA ASN A 461 6.38 0.43 8.06
C ASN A 461 6.12 -1.05 8.43
N LEU A 462 4.88 -1.43 8.73
CA LEU A 462 4.53 -2.80 9.12
C LEU A 462 3.71 -3.50 8.04
N VAL A 463 4.10 -4.73 7.71
CA VAL A 463 3.34 -5.62 6.84
C VAL A 463 2.54 -6.57 7.71
N PHE A 464 1.21 -6.47 7.66
CA PHE A 464 0.30 -7.32 8.41
C PHE A 464 -0.18 -8.51 7.58
N HIS A 465 -0.49 -9.60 8.27
CA HIS A 465 -1.19 -10.74 7.68
C HIS A 465 -2.57 -10.28 7.16
N PRO A 466 -3.03 -10.70 5.96
CA PRO A 466 -4.29 -10.25 5.38
C PRO A 466 -5.51 -10.46 6.29
N ASP A 467 -5.57 -11.61 6.98
CA ASP A 467 -6.75 -12.02 7.74
C ASP A 467 -6.56 -12.08 9.26
N ARG A 468 -5.34 -11.83 9.75
CA ARG A 468 -4.98 -12.01 11.17
C ARG A 468 -4.28 -10.77 11.69
N PRO A 469 -4.48 -10.39 12.97
CA PRO A 469 -3.77 -9.27 13.58
C PRO A 469 -2.34 -9.70 13.95
N GLU A 470 -1.53 -9.96 12.93
CA GLU A 470 -0.15 -10.42 13.06
C GLU A 470 0.72 -9.64 12.08
N VAL A 471 1.89 -9.19 12.57
CA VAL A 471 2.89 -8.51 11.74
C VAL A 471 3.81 -9.58 11.15
N LEU A 472 3.86 -9.63 9.81
CA LEU A 472 4.71 -10.52 9.04
C LEU A 472 6.11 -9.96 8.81
N ALA A 473 6.22 -8.63 8.68
CA ALA A 473 7.51 -7.98 8.43
C ALA A 473 7.53 -6.52 8.92
N VAL A 474 8.64 -6.12 9.53
CA VAL A 474 9.00 -4.72 9.82
C VAL A 474 9.94 -4.21 8.73
N LEU A 475 9.55 -3.09 8.11
CA LEU A 475 10.29 -2.38 7.06
C LEU A 475 10.87 -1.07 7.61
N GLY A 476 11.78 -0.41 6.88
CA GLY A 476 12.16 0.97 7.20
C GLY A 476 13.41 1.14 8.07
N TRP A 477 14.30 0.15 8.11
CA TRP A 477 15.49 0.08 8.97
C TRP A 477 16.63 1.08 8.68
N LYS A 478 16.41 2.06 7.82
CA LYS A 478 17.44 3.02 7.39
C LYS A 478 17.98 3.90 8.53
N LEU A 479 17.17 4.14 9.56
CA LEU A 479 17.51 4.97 10.74
C LEU A 479 17.87 4.12 11.96
N SER A 480 17.99 2.80 11.79
CA SER A 480 18.24 1.91 12.91
C SER A 480 19.62 2.12 13.52
N THR A 481 19.68 2.00 14.83
CA THR A 481 20.92 2.16 15.61
C THR A 481 20.80 1.43 16.94
N LEU A 482 21.84 1.49 17.77
CA LEU A 482 21.74 1.12 19.18
C LEU A 482 21.32 2.35 20.00
N GLY A 483 20.37 2.17 20.91
CA GLY A 483 19.85 3.29 21.70
C GLY A 483 18.85 2.87 22.77
N ASP A 484 18.21 3.86 23.38
CA ASP A 484 17.18 3.66 24.40
C ASP A 484 15.85 3.24 23.76
N PRO A 485 15.29 2.05 24.10
CA PRO A 485 14.04 1.55 23.53
C PRO A 485 12.84 2.47 23.77
N ILE A 486 12.84 3.25 24.86
CA ILE A 486 11.74 4.16 25.19
C ILE A 486 11.66 5.31 24.19
N SER A 487 12.79 5.71 23.59
CA SER A 487 12.78 6.69 22.49
C SER A 487 11.97 6.20 21.29
N ASP A 488 12.04 4.90 20.97
CA ASP A 488 11.32 4.34 19.81
C ASP A 488 9.82 4.19 20.13
N LEU A 489 9.49 3.84 21.37
CA LEU A 489 8.11 3.83 21.87
C LEU A 489 7.49 5.25 21.81
N ALA A 490 8.20 6.27 22.30
CA ALA A 490 7.73 7.65 22.26
C ALA A 490 7.54 8.15 20.83
N ASN A 491 8.47 7.81 19.91
CA ASN A 491 8.31 8.11 18.49
C ASN A 491 7.05 7.50 17.89
N ASN A 492 6.74 6.25 18.26
CA ASN A 492 5.52 5.58 17.82
C ASN A 492 4.26 6.24 18.39
N CYS A 493 4.31 6.70 19.65
CA CYS A 493 3.21 7.37 20.32
C CYS A 493 2.92 8.80 19.82
N MET A 494 3.84 9.44 19.09
CA MET A 494 3.62 10.79 18.53
C MET A 494 2.32 10.90 17.73
N ALA A 495 1.98 9.83 17.00
CA ALA A 495 0.82 9.83 16.11
C ALA A 495 -0.52 10.03 16.88
N PHE A 496 -0.59 9.72 18.17
CA PHE A 496 -1.79 9.97 18.98
C PHE A 496 -2.06 11.46 19.22
N PHE A 497 -1.02 12.30 19.21
CA PHE A 497 -1.11 13.73 19.52
C PHE A 497 -1.07 14.63 18.28
N LEU A 498 -0.78 14.09 17.10
CA LEU A 498 -0.78 14.83 15.85
C LEU A 498 -2.18 14.92 15.21
N PRO A 499 -2.48 15.97 14.43
CA PRO A 499 -3.73 16.08 13.69
C PRO A 499 -3.93 14.97 12.63
N PRO A 500 -5.18 14.56 12.33
CA PRO A 500 -5.45 13.49 11.35
C PRO A 500 -4.98 13.76 9.92
N HIS A 501 -4.88 15.04 9.55
CA HIS A 501 -4.48 15.49 8.22
C HIS A 501 -3.07 16.10 8.21
N PHE A 502 -2.25 15.81 9.22
CA PHE A 502 -0.88 16.32 9.28
C PHE A 502 -0.02 15.69 8.17
N ASN A 503 0.64 16.54 7.37
CA ASN A 503 1.25 16.13 6.09
C ASN A 503 2.39 15.13 6.25
N ALA A 504 3.20 15.26 7.30
CA ALA A 504 4.35 14.37 7.52
C ALA A 504 3.97 13.04 8.19
N LEU A 505 2.99 13.06 9.09
CA LEU A 505 2.56 11.90 9.88
C LEU A 505 1.06 12.02 10.18
N ARG A 506 0.24 11.12 9.62
CA ARG A 506 -1.19 11.10 9.94
C ARG A 506 -1.38 10.80 11.42
N GLY A 507 -2.12 11.65 12.12
CA GLY A 507 -2.37 11.49 13.55
C GLY A 507 -3.79 11.08 13.92
N LEU A 508 -4.06 11.03 15.23
CA LEU A 508 -5.36 10.69 15.83
C LEU A 508 -5.91 11.76 16.77
N ARG A 509 -5.24 12.91 16.89
CA ARG A 509 -5.72 14.02 17.74
C ARG A 509 -7.17 14.34 17.36
N THR A 510 -7.99 14.61 18.38
CA THR A 510 -9.42 14.93 18.31
C THR A 510 -10.36 13.81 17.83
N ARG A 511 -9.86 12.59 17.54
CA ARG A 511 -10.73 11.44 17.24
C ARG A 511 -11.20 10.76 18.53
N ASP A 512 -12.43 10.26 18.50
CA ASP A 512 -12.96 9.40 19.56
C ASP A 512 -12.34 8.01 19.47
N LEU A 513 -11.24 7.81 20.20
CA LEU A 513 -10.49 6.55 20.22
C LEU A 513 -11.33 5.38 20.74
N GLN A 514 -12.20 5.65 21.72
CA GLN A 514 -13.05 4.64 22.35
C GLN A 514 -14.09 4.11 21.35
N HIS A 515 -14.79 5.01 20.67
CA HIS A 515 -15.73 4.63 19.61
C HIS A 515 -15.02 3.93 18.45
N LEU A 516 -13.79 4.34 18.13
CA LEU A 516 -12.99 3.67 17.12
C LEU A 516 -12.45 2.30 17.59
N GLY A 517 -12.39 2.00 18.88
CA GLY A 517 -11.71 0.80 19.40
C GLY A 517 -10.20 0.81 19.18
N VAL A 518 -9.61 2.01 19.09
CA VAL A 518 -8.16 2.25 19.05
C VAL A 518 -7.70 2.53 20.49
N PRO A 519 -6.60 1.92 20.97
CA PRO A 519 -6.12 2.20 22.33
C PRO A 519 -5.65 3.64 22.48
N THR A 520 -5.67 4.17 23.70
CA THR A 520 -4.99 5.45 24.01
C THR A 520 -3.47 5.30 23.98
N ALA A 521 -2.73 6.41 23.96
CA ALA A 521 -1.27 6.39 24.02
C ALA A 521 -0.78 5.70 25.31
N GLU A 522 -1.48 5.89 26.42
CA GLU A 522 -1.20 5.27 27.72
C GLU A 522 -1.50 3.77 27.68
N GLU A 523 -2.66 3.36 27.16
CA GLU A 523 -2.99 1.94 26.99
C GLU A 523 -1.98 1.22 26.09
N TYR A 524 -1.59 1.84 24.98
CA TYR A 524 -0.61 1.27 24.06
C TYR A 524 0.79 1.17 24.70
N SER A 525 1.23 2.21 25.41
CA SER A 525 2.51 2.20 26.13
C SER A 525 2.52 1.14 27.23
N GLN A 526 1.39 0.94 27.92
CA GLN A 526 1.24 -0.14 28.90
C GLN A 526 1.35 -1.52 28.25
N MET A 527 0.69 -1.75 27.10
CA MET A 527 0.82 -3.03 26.38
C MET A 527 2.28 -3.36 26.04
N TYR A 528 3.06 -2.36 25.63
CA TYR A 528 4.49 -2.53 25.38
C TYR A 528 5.26 -2.86 26.68
N CYS A 529 4.99 -2.11 27.75
CA CYS A 529 5.63 -2.29 29.06
C CYS A 529 5.36 -3.68 29.64
N ASP A 530 4.13 -4.19 29.51
CA ASP A 530 3.72 -5.53 29.93
C ASP A 530 4.53 -6.62 29.19
N HIS A 531 4.74 -6.45 27.87
CA HIS A 531 5.56 -7.37 27.08
C HIS A 531 7.03 -7.35 27.48
N MET A 532 7.57 -6.16 27.79
CA MET A 532 8.95 -5.97 28.24
C MET A 532 9.15 -6.31 29.73
N ARG A 533 8.07 -6.59 30.47
CA ARG A 533 8.06 -6.78 31.93
C ARG A 533 8.75 -5.64 32.67
N MET A 534 8.41 -4.41 32.28
CA MET A 534 8.90 -3.20 32.91
C MET A 534 7.77 -2.24 33.19
N GLU A 535 8.00 -1.27 34.07
CA GLU A 535 7.08 -0.15 34.28
C GLU A 535 7.41 0.98 33.31
N LEU A 536 6.40 1.81 33.01
CA LEU A 536 6.60 3.00 32.20
C LEU A 536 7.53 3.97 32.97
N PRO A 537 8.61 4.48 32.37
CA PRO A 537 9.51 5.40 33.05
C PRO A 537 8.76 6.64 33.53
N GLU A 538 9.05 7.09 34.75
CA GLU A 538 8.36 8.26 35.30
C GLU A 538 8.62 9.53 34.48
N ASN A 539 9.78 9.61 33.83
CA ASN A 539 10.17 10.69 32.91
C ASN A 539 9.62 10.51 31.48
N TRP A 540 8.49 9.83 31.32
CA TRP A 540 7.85 9.60 30.01
C TRP A 540 7.67 10.88 29.18
N ASN A 541 7.32 12.00 29.83
CA ASN A 541 7.11 13.27 29.13
C ASN A 541 8.41 13.81 28.52
N PHE A 542 9.58 13.53 29.10
CA PHE A 542 10.88 13.86 28.49
C PHE A 542 11.03 13.15 27.14
N TYR A 543 10.74 11.85 27.08
CA TYR A 543 10.85 11.09 25.83
C TYR A 543 9.88 11.58 24.76
N MET A 544 8.66 11.97 25.14
CA MET A 544 7.69 12.58 24.22
C MET A 544 8.17 13.95 23.72
N ALA A 545 8.68 14.81 24.61
CA ALA A 545 9.26 16.10 24.23
C ALA A 545 10.45 15.92 23.26
N PHE A 546 11.33 14.96 23.54
CA PHE A 546 12.45 14.61 22.67
C PHE A 546 12.00 14.08 21.30
N ALA A 547 10.98 13.22 21.24
CA ALA A 547 10.43 12.72 19.98
C ALA A 547 9.88 13.85 19.10
N PHE A 548 9.09 14.76 19.68
CA PHE A 548 8.57 15.92 18.95
C PHE A 548 9.67 16.93 18.58
N PHE A 549 10.67 17.14 19.42
CA PHE A 549 11.85 17.96 19.07
C PHE A 549 12.54 17.45 17.81
N ARG A 550 12.76 16.12 17.69
CA ARG A 550 13.32 15.50 16.48
C ARG A 550 12.43 15.71 15.26
N LEU A 551 11.12 15.58 15.42
CA LEU A 551 10.16 15.80 14.34
C LEU A 551 10.16 17.25 13.87
N ALA A 552 10.14 18.23 14.78
CA ALA A 552 10.22 19.66 14.46
C ALA A 552 11.51 20.01 13.69
N ALA A 553 12.66 19.50 14.14
CA ALA A 553 13.94 19.69 13.45
C ALA A 553 13.92 19.09 12.02
N MET A 554 13.29 17.92 11.84
CA MET A 554 13.12 17.30 10.52
C MET A 554 12.22 18.12 9.60
N LEU A 555 11.08 18.59 10.10
CA LEU A 555 10.12 19.41 9.34
C LEU A 555 10.74 20.72 8.86
N GLN A 556 11.52 21.40 9.70
CA GLN A 556 12.23 22.61 9.30
C GLN A 556 13.27 22.33 8.19
N GLY A 557 13.99 21.19 8.28
CA GLY A 557 14.89 20.76 7.23
C GLY A 557 14.19 20.50 5.90
N LEU A 558 13.03 19.84 5.93
CA LEU A 558 12.20 19.63 4.74
C LEU A 558 11.73 20.95 4.15
N HIS A 559 11.31 21.90 4.98
CA HIS A 559 10.85 23.21 4.53
C HIS A 559 11.98 23.99 3.83
N LYS A 560 13.19 24.01 4.41
CA LYS A 560 14.37 24.63 3.77
C LYS A 560 14.70 24.02 2.42
N HIS A 561 14.62 22.69 2.30
CA HIS A 561 14.83 22.01 1.03
C HIS A 561 13.74 22.32 0.00
N SER A 562 12.49 22.43 0.43
CA SER A 562 11.37 22.85 -0.43
C SER A 562 11.59 24.28 -0.96
N LEU A 563 12.04 25.21 -0.11
CA LEU A 563 12.41 26.57 -0.53
C LEU A 563 13.56 26.58 -1.54
N ALA A 564 14.51 25.65 -1.41
CA ALA A 564 15.63 25.50 -2.34
C ALA A 564 15.25 24.78 -3.66
N GLY A 565 13.97 24.45 -3.87
CA GLY A 565 13.49 23.75 -5.08
C GLY A 565 13.90 22.28 -5.15
N MET A 566 14.31 21.69 -4.02
CA MET A 566 14.70 20.28 -3.94
C MET A 566 13.47 19.39 -3.77
N PRO A 567 13.42 18.20 -4.41
CA PRO A 567 12.28 17.31 -4.27
C PRO A 567 12.22 16.71 -2.85
N THR A 568 11.26 17.18 -2.04
CA THR A 568 10.97 16.67 -0.69
C THR A 568 9.67 15.86 -0.66
N PRO A 569 9.60 14.78 0.14
CA PRO A 569 8.35 14.04 0.33
C PRO A 569 7.39 14.86 1.20
N GLY A 570 6.32 15.36 0.59
CA GLY A 570 5.28 16.15 1.26
C GLY A 570 5.56 17.65 1.26
N GLU A 571 4.49 18.45 1.28
CA GLU A 571 4.56 19.88 1.56
C GLU A 571 4.69 20.05 3.08
N SER A 572 5.83 20.53 3.55
CA SER A 572 6.03 20.93 4.94
C SER A 572 5.93 22.45 5.02
N SER A 573 4.98 22.93 5.81
CA SER A 573 4.85 24.36 6.08
C SER A 573 5.71 24.74 7.30
N PRO A 574 6.14 26.01 7.43
CA PRO A 574 6.84 26.45 8.63
C PRO A 574 5.95 26.31 9.87
N GLU A 575 4.63 26.50 9.72
CA GLU A 575 3.64 26.35 10.78
C GLU A 575 3.58 24.91 11.33
N ASP A 576 3.83 23.89 10.49
CA ASP A 576 3.90 22.51 10.95
C ASP A 576 5.08 22.29 11.92
N ALA A 577 6.24 22.92 11.65
CA ALA A 577 7.41 22.82 12.51
C ALA A 577 7.21 23.56 13.84
N GLU A 578 6.60 24.76 13.80
CA GLU A 578 6.23 25.54 14.99
C GLU A 578 5.23 24.77 15.87
N PHE A 579 4.15 24.25 15.28
CA PHE A 579 3.14 23.49 15.99
C PHE A 579 3.72 22.27 16.72
N VAL A 580 4.60 21.52 16.06
CA VAL A 580 5.26 20.35 16.67
C VAL A 580 6.23 20.77 17.77
N ALA A 581 6.96 21.88 17.59
CA ALA A 581 7.84 22.41 18.62
C ALA A 581 7.06 22.89 19.86
N ASP A 582 5.90 23.52 19.68
CA ASP A 582 5.03 23.90 20.79
C ASP A 582 4.49 22.68 21.53
N LEU A 583 4.08 21.62 20.83
CA LEU A 583 3.73 20.34 21.47
C LEU A 583 4.89 19.77 22.28
N ALA A 584 6.10 19.76 21.72
CA ALA A 584 7.30 19.29 22.43
C ALA A 584 7.50 20.08 23.73
N TRP A 585 7.33 21.41 23.67
CA TRP A 585 7.45 22.28 24.83
C TRP A 585 6.35 22.06 25.87
N GLU A 586 5.10 21.79 25.46
CA GLU A 586 4.02 21.42 26.40
C GLU A 586 4.37 20.16 27.20
N PHE A 587 4.98 19.14 26.58
CA PHE A 587 5.45 17.95 27.29
C PHE A 587 6.64 18.26 28.21
N ALA A 588 7.59 19.10 27.78
CA ALA A 588 8.70 19.55 28.63
C ALA A 588 8.20 20.31 29.87
N ILE A 589 7.19 21.16 29.73
CA ILE A 589 6.56 21.87 30.86
C ILE A 589 5.94 20.87 31.85
N LYS A 590 5.17 19.89 31.37
CA LYS A 590 4.57 18.85 32.23
C LYS A 590 5.62 18.09 33.03
N GLU A 591 6.75 17.81 32.40
CA GLU A 591 7.89 17.18 33.06
C GLU A 591 8.51 18.09 34.12
N GLY A 592 8.68 19.38 33.82
CA GLY A 592 9.15 20.38 34.79
C GLY A 592 8.27 20.49 36.03
N PHE A 593 6.94 20.45 35.87
CA PHE A 593 6.01 20.41 37.00
C PHE A 593 6.15 19.14 37.84
N ARG A 594 6.31 17.97 37.20
CA ARG A 594 6.56 16.70 37.91
C ARG A 594 7.83 16.75 38.76
N VAL A 595 8.92 17.27 38.20
CA VAL A 595 10.20 17.43 38.92
C VAL A 595 10.05 18.39 40.09
N PHE A 596 9.31 19.49 39.90
CA PHE A 596 9.04 20.47 40.96
C PHE A 596 8.19 19.89 42.10
N ASP A 597 7.11 19.17 41.78
CA ASP A 597 6.22 18.54 42.77
C ASP A 597 6.91 17.40 43.55
N GLY A 598 7.95 16.79 42.97
CA GLY A 598 8.77 15.75 43.61
C GLY A 598 9.86 16.28 44.55
N LEU A 599 10.12 17.59 44.58
CA LEU A 599 11.09 18.16 45.53
C LEU A 599 10.51 18.15 46.95
N PRO A 600 11.27 17.70 47.96
CA PRO A 600 10.81 17.77 49.35
C PRO A 600 10.54 19.24 49.69
N ALA A 601 9.35 19.52 50.23
CA ALA A 601 8.98 20.86 50.70
C ALA A 601 10.10 21.36 51.63
N THR A 602 10.88 22.32 51.17
CA THR A 602 11.99 22.85 51.94
C THR A 602 11.43 23.39 53.23
N SER A 603 11.97 22.85 54.33
CA SER A 603 11.71 23.23 55.70
C SER A 603 11.49 24.73 55.82
N THR A 604 10.31 25.07 56.35
CA THR A 604 9.85 26.38 56.78
C THR A 604 11.03 27.30 57.10
N MET A 605 11.19 28.38 56.33
CA MET A 605 12.10 29.46 56.71
C MET A 605 11.77 29.89 58.14
N SER A 606 12.64 29.52 59.07
CA SER A 606 12.59 29.93 60.46
C SER A 606 12.59 31.45 60.51
N ARG A 607 11.49 32.00 61.03
CA ARG A 607 11.29 33.42 61.31
C ARG A 607 12.54 34.01 61.95
N LEU A 608 13.20 34.91 61.23
CA LEU A 608 14.10 35.89 61.85
C LEU A 608 13.23 36.80 62.73
N THR A 609 13.32 36.59 64.04
CA THR A 609 12.86 37.54 65.06
C THR A 609 13.59 38.88 64.90
N PRO A 610 12.90 40.03 64.97
CA PRO A 610 13.56 41.32 64.97
C PRO A 610 14.21 41.55 66.33
N ALA A 611 15.54 41.70 66.35
CA ALA A 611 16.26 42.16 67.52
C ALA A 611 15.90 43.63 67.80
N LYS A 612 15.38 43.89 69.01
CA LYS A 612 15.34 45.23 69.60
C LYS A 612 16.74 45.60 70.08
N LEU A 613 17.30 46.67 69.51
CA LEU A 613 17.84 47.84 70.22
C LEU A 613 18.32 48.88 69.21
#